data_AF-H3GSD3-F1
#
_entry.id   AF-H3GSD3-F1
#
_cell.length_a   1.000
_cell.length_b   1.000
_cell.length_c   1.000
_cell.angle_alpha   90.00
_cell.angle_beta   90.00
_cell.angle_gamma   90.00
#
_symmetry.space_group_name_H-M   'P 1'
#
loop_
_entity.id
_entity.type
_entity.pdbx_description
1 polymer ?
#
loop_
_entity_poly.entity_id
_entity_poly.type
_entity_poly.pdbx_seq_one_letter_code
_entity_poly.pdbx_strand_id
1 'polypeptide(L)'
;MASNFELDHAYLRAAVGAPLTEAMAQLAILQPEDPVDFLGNYLLKHVANVETQQELQKRKEQQQRSGFASPLENARQHLVGVAEGASDHQQQQLAWEQLLEEEKQVTMGLHSEPSVAMVFQRFLEWICSTLDAEEAYVGRKCVDPQGNNAVHFVASSKNSKSSVVDKFVTQQTDGDEEEVRRGVGVVFDVFKEVTPVGEDGNPAVDAEGNPLPAAPPKFVHVENVLREPRVKFFGVPKLGALLTRAGQYKSYLHADVLNESNPEEPNVLEQWLVFSIDTMGQARAFTKKEIDRFRHATEMFLTTLEEKERSLYMKDYERRVSSDEPLLREFLVAFAAQVAVQEETLATQLPAPAEGEELSEAAQQQRAAKEAELRLAFLTTLLVSHIPTLALVSIRVVPFKPLVLTTFAIALELLGYSKRELYNPATNQPSWDKISPLLGEAMLKACLNAFETSLSTMGSLAEADSASATGLRAIRNALSANAAVVSQAKQALTEISKVDIDSASPVASCFYVWGLAVVARAENVTAMAEQAQQAEDEAAAAAAEAAAASDDA
;
A
#
# COMPACT_ATOMS: atom_id res chain seq x y z
N MET A 1 -67.35 -28.24 24.67
CA MET A 1 -66.17 -28.94 25.20
C MET A 1 -65.03 -28.62 24.24
N ALA A 2 -64.18 -27.65 24.58
CA ALA A 2 -62.94 -27.46 23.83
C ALA A 2 -62.17 -28.78 23.94
N SER A 3 -61.75 -29.32 22.80
CA SER A 3 -61.03 -30.59 22.79
C SER A 3 -59.72 -30.39 23.56
N ASN A 4 -59.31 -31.35 24.40
CA ASN A 4 -58.05 -31.26 25.17
C ASN A 4 -56.84 -30.84 24.30
N PHE A 5 -56.90 -31.16 23.00
CA PHE A 5 -55.91 -30.78 21.99
C PHE A 5 -55.73 -29.26 21.79
N GLU A 6 -56.81 -28.47 21.92
CA GLU A 6 -56.74 -27.01 21.76
C GLU A 6 -56.07 -26.34 22.97
N LEU A 7 -56.29 -26.90 24.16
CA LEU A 7 -55.64 -26.46 25.40
C LEU A 7 -54.14 -26.76 25.38
N ASP A 8 -53.75 -27.95 24.94
CA ASP A 8 -52.34 -28.34 24.84
C ASP A 8 -51.59 -27.50 23.79
N HIS A 9 -52.22 -27.24 22.64
CA HIS A 9 -51.61 -26.38 21.61
C HIS A 9 -51.47 -24.92 22.07
N ALA A 10 -52.48 -24.37 22.77
CA ALA A 10 -52.39 -23.04 23.34
C ALA A 10 -51.28 -22.94 24.40
N TYR A 11 -51.15 -23.97 25.25
CA TYR A 11 -50.11 -24.03 26.27
C TYR A 11 -48.71 -24.08 25.64
N LEU A 12 -48.47 -24.96 24.66
CA LEU A 12 -47.17 -25.07 23.99
C LEU A 12 -46.79 -23.76 23.27
N ARG A 13 -47.74 -23.13 22.58
CA ARG A 13 -47.49 -21.86 21.91
C ARG A 13 -47.13 -20.74 22.89
N ALA A 14 -47.79 -20.70 24.05
CA ALA A 14 -47.53 -19.70 25.08
C ALA A 14 -46.21 -19.95 25.83
N ALA A 15 -45.87 -21.21 26.12
CA ALA A 15 -44.72 -21.56 26.97
C ALA A 15 -43.39 -21.58 26.18
N VAL A 16 -43.39 -22.12 24.97
CA VAL A 16 -42.14 -22.33 24.20
C VAL A 16 -42.14 -21.67 22.83
N GLY A 17 -43.26 -21.10 22.39
CA GLY A 17 -43.40 -20.59 21.02
C GLY A 17 -42.41 -19.47 20.68
N ALA A 18 -42.26 -18.47 21.57
CA ALA A 18 -41.33 -17.36 21.35
C ALA A 18 -39.85 -17.78 21.34
N PRO A 19 -39.30 -18.46 22.38
CA PRO A 19 -37.90 -18.85 22.39
C PRO A 19 -37.55 -19.85 21.29
N LEU A 20 -38.46 -20.75 20.94
CA LEU A 20 -38.23 -21.68 19.84
C LEU A 20 -38.19 -20.97 18.48
N THR A 21 -39.07 -19.99 18.25
CA THR A 21 -39.07 -19.20 17.01
C THR A 21 -37.76 -18.41 16.84
N GLU A 22 -37.28 -17.80 17.92
CA GLU A 22 -36.02 -17.06 17.92
C GLU A 22 -34.82 -17.99 17.67
N ALA A 23 -34.79 -19.15 18.32
CA ALA A 23 -33.75 -20.15 18.14
C ALA A 23 -33.72 -20.71 16.70
N MET A 24 -34.89 -20.93 16.09
CA MET A 24 -35.00 -21.34 14.69
C MET A 24 -34.51 -20.25 13.72
N ALA A 25 -34.75 -18.97 14.03
CA ALA A 25 -34.24 -17.86 13.23
C ALA A 25 -32.70 -17.79 13.26
N GLN A 26 -32.11 -17.97 14.45
CA GLN A 26 -30.65 -18.02 14.60
C GLN A 26 -30.02 -19.25 13.92
N LEU A 27 -30.69 -20.39 13.98
CA LEU A 27 -30.26 -21.61 13.30
C LEU A 27 -30.25 -21.44 11.78
N ALA A 28 -31.24 -20.73 11.21
CA ALA A 28 -31.28 -20.42 9.79
C ALA A 28 -30.15 -19.48 9.33
N ILE A 29 -29.70 -18.59 10.22
CA ILE A 29 -28.59 -17.65 9.97
C ILE A 29 -27.23 -18.37 10.07
N LEU A 30 -27.03 -19.16 11.12
CA LEU A 30 -25.71 -19.70 11.47
C LEU A 30 -25.40 -21.06 10.84
N GLN A 31 -26.41 -21.79 10.38
CA GLN A 31 -26.30 -23.11 9.73
C GLN A 31 -25.25 -24.05 10.39
N PRO A 32 -25.40 -24.34 11.70
CA PRO A 32 -24.46 -25.20 12.42
C PRO A 32 -24.50 -26.65 11.92
N GLU A 33 -23.38 -27.38 12.06
CA GLU A 33 -23.26 -28.78 11.62
C GLU A 33 -24.24 -29.73 12.35
N ASP A 34 -24.50 -29.50 13.64
CA ASP A 34 -25.55 -30.17 14.41
C ASP A 34 -26.67 -29.18 14.79
N PRO A 35 -27.77 -29.12 14.01
CA PRO A 35 -28.87 -28.21 14.28
C PRO A 35 -29.64 -28.54 15.57
N VAL A 36 -29.63 -29.80 16.02
CA VAL A 36 -30.39 -30.22 17.20
C VAL A 36 -29.62 -29.84 18.47
N ASP A 37 -28.31 -30.09 18.50
CA ASP A 37 -27.46 -29.72 19.62
C ASP A 37 -27.39 -28.20 19.79
N PHE A 38 -27.25 -27.45 18.68
CA PHE A 38 -27.30 -26.00 18.69
C PHE A 38 -28.63 -25.48 19.28
N LEU A 39 -29.77 -26.04 18.85
CA LEU A 39 -31.09 -25.63 19.35
C LEU A 39 -31.22 -25.91 20.86
N GLY A 40 -30.74 -27.06 21.33
CA GLY A 40 -30.72 -27.42 22.74
C GLY A 40 -29.90 -26.44 23.58
N ASN A 41 -28.67 -26.15 23.15
CA ASN A 41 -27.77 -25.21 23.81
C ASN A 41 -28.32 -23.77 23.81
N TYR A 42 -28.97 -23.35 22.72
CA TYR A 42 -29.62 -22.05 22.63
C TYR A 42 -30.75 -21.91 23.65
N LEU A 43 -31.63 -22.91 23.76
CA LEU A 43 -32.74 -22.88 24.70
C LEU A 43 -32.27 -22.90 26.17
N LEU A 44 -31.23 -23.68 26.49
CA LEU A 44 -30.61 -23.67 27.82
C LEU A 44 -30.02 -22.30 28.17
N LYS A 45 -29.32 -21.67 27.22
CA LYS A 45 -28.78 -20.31 27.37
C LYS A 45 -29.89 -19.28 27.54
N HIS A 46 -31.00 -19.41 26.81
CA HIS A 46 -32.16 -18.53 26.94
C HIS A 46 -32.75 -18.59 28.35
N VAL A 47 -32.93 -19.79 28.92
CA VAL A 47 -33.43 -19.95 30.30
C VAL A 47 -32.48 -19.30 31.32
N ALA A 48 -31.16 -19.55 31.21
CA ALA A 48 -30.17 -18.93 32.09
C ALA A 48 -30.17 -17.39 32.00
N ASN A 49 -30.36 -16.84 30.80
CA ASN A 49 -30.48 -15.40 30.59
C ASN A 49 -31.75 -14.82 31.23
N VAL A 50 -32.89 -15.52 31.10
CA VAL A 50 -34.16 -15.11 31.71
C VAL A 50 -34.05 -15.13 33.24
N GLU A 51 -33.44 -16.15 33.83
CA GLU A 51 -33.20 -16.22 35.28
C GLU A 51 -32.30 -15.08 35.76
N THR A 52 -31.21 -14.81 35.05
CA THR A 52 -30.30 -13.70 35.34
C THR A 52 -31.02 -12.35 35.27
N GLN A 53 -31.88 -12.16 34.26
CA GLN A 53 -32.66 -10.95 34.07
C GLN A 53 -33.70 -10.77 35.18
N GLN A 54 -34.36 -11.86 35.60
CA GLN A 54 -35.28 -11.84 36.75
C GLN A 54 -34.55 -11.53 38.07
N GLU A 55 -33.34 -12.05 38.28
CA GLU A 55 -32.56 -11.75 39.48
C GLU A 55 -32.13 -10.28 39.50
N LEU A 56 -31.68 -9.73 38.37
CA LEU A 56 -31.38 -8.31 38.22
C LEU A 56 -32.61 -7.45 38.47
N GLN A 57 -33.79 -7.86 37.99
CA GLN A 57 -35.04 -7.15 38.21
C GLN A 57 -35.46 -7.18 39.68
N LYS A 58 -35.35 -8.34 40.34
CA LYS A 58 -35.56 -8.46 41.81
C LYS A 58 -34.57 -7.60 42.60
N ARG A 59 -33.29 -7.53 42.20
CA ARG A 59 -32.30 -6.65 42.83
C ARG A 59 -32.66 -5.17 42.64
N LYS A 60 -33.10 -4.76 41.45
CA LYS A 60 -33.58 -3.39 41.20
C LYS A 60 -34.83 -3.06 42.02
N GLU A 61 -35.79 -3.98 42.11
CA GLU A 61 -36.99 -3.80 42.92
C GLU A 61 -36.67 -3.77 44.43
N GLN A 62 -35.72 -4.57 44.90
CA GLN A 62 -35.23 -4.51 46.28
C GLN A 62 -34.51 -3.20 46.58
N GLN A 63 -33.67 -2.69 45.66
CA GLN A 63 -33.02 -1.39 45.79
C GLN A 63 -34.03 -0.22 45.78
N GLN A 64 -35.10 -0.32 44.99
CA GLN A 64 -36.17 0.67 44.99
C GLN A 64 -37.05 0.60 46.26
N ARG A 65 -37.28 -0.60 46.81
CA ARG A 65 -38.03 -0.79 48.05
C ARG A 65 -37.24 -0.43 49.32
N SER A 66 -35.92 -0.54 49.31
CA SER A 66 -35.08 -0.17 50.46
C SER A 66 -34.82 1.34 50.58
N GLY A 67 -35.27 2.16 49.62
CA GLY A 67 -35.20 3.62 49.65
C GLY A 67 -36.19 4.32 50.60
N PHE A 68 -37.05 3.60 51.32
CA PHE A 68 -38.10 4.18 52.18
C PHE A 68 -38.18 3.59 53.61
N ALA A 69 -37.05 3.17 54.20
CA ALA A 69 -37.00 2.78 55.61
C ALA A 69 -35.92 3.54 56.40
N SER A 70 -36.36 4.54 57.18
CA SER A 70 -35.76 5.08 58.43
C SER A 70 -34.22 5.11 58.54
N PRO A 71 -33.58 6.24 58.14
CA PRO A 71 -32.13 6.41 58.15
C PRO A 71 -31.60 7.10 59.42
N LEU A 72 -31.70 6.49 60.61
CA LEU A 72 -31.12 7.15 61.79
C LEU A 72 -30.32 6.34 62.80
N GLU A 73 -30.33 5.00 62.78
CA GLU A 73 -29.55 4.24 63.79
C GLU A 73 -28.50 3.27 63.24
N ASN A 74 -28.59 2.82 61.98
CA ASN A 74 -27.54 1.97 61.37
C ASN A 74 -26.52 2.74 60.49
N ALA A 75 -26.71 4.05 60.32
CA ALA A 75 -25.91 4.88 59.43
C ALA A 75 -24.55 5.31 60.02
N ARG A 76 -24.32 5.20 61.33
CA ARG A 76 -23.14 5.83 61.96
C ARG A 76 -21.87 4.98 61.99
N GLN A 77 -21.93 3.69 61.67
CA GLN A 77 -20.75 2.81 61.69
C GLN A 77 -20.39 2.15 60.35
N HIS A 78 -21.21 2.29 59.30
CA HIS A 78 -20.93 1.73 57.96
C HIS A 78 -20.81 2.75 56.81
N LEU A 79 -21.07 4.05 57.03
CA LEU A 79 -21.12 5.06 55.96
C LEU A 79 -19.77 5.65 55.52
N VAL A 80 -18.65 5.31 56.15
CA VAL A 80 -17.33 5.82 55.71
C VAL A 80 -16.68 4.91 54.67
N GLY A 81 -17.01 3.60 54.61
CA GLY A 81 -16.36 2.67 53.68
C GLY A 81 -17.15 2.26 52.43
N VAL A 82 -18.48 2.38 52.42
CA VAL A 82 -19.33 1.88 51.31
C VAL A 82 -19.71 2.98 50.32
N ALA A 83 -19.66 4.25 50.73
CA ALA A 83 -19.91 5.39 49.85
C ALA A 83 -18.75 5.62 48.86
N GLU A 84 -17.50 5.35 49.26
CA GLU A 84 -16.32 5.52 48.41
C GLU A 84 -16.25 4.45 47.29
N GLY A 85 -16.58 3.19 47.58
CA GLY A 85 -16.57 2.13 46.56
C GLY A 85 -17.68 2.26 45.50
N ALA A 86 -18.83 2.85 45.84
CA ALA A 86 -19.92 3.09 44.89
C ALA A 86 -19.60 4.26 43.94
N SER A 87 -18.93 5.31 44.42
CA SER A 87 -18.47 6.42 43.57
C SER A 87 -17.37 5.99 42.60
N ASP A 88 -16.46 5.12 43.04
CA ASP A 88 -15.35 4.66 42.20
C ASP A 88 -15.83 3.76 41.05
N HIS A 89 -16.78 2.85 41.32
CA HIS A 89 -17.40 2.06 40.25
C HIS A 89 -18.20 2.92 39.27
N GLN A 90 -18.93 3.93 39.74
CA GLN A 90 -19.67 4.83 38.86
C GLN A 90 -18.73 5.69 38.00
N GLN A 91 -17.62 6.18 38.56
CA GLN A 91 -16.59 6.91 37.81
C GLN A 91 -15.91 6.00 36.78
N GLN A 92 -15.60 4.76 37.14
CA GLN A 92 -14.99 3.79 36.22
C GLN A 92 -15.95 3.45 35.07
N GLN A 93 -17.25 3.31 35.35
CA GLN A 93 -18.26 3.08 34.32
C GLN A 93 -18.39 4.27 33.37
N LEU A 94 -18.47 5.50 33.90
CA LEU A 94 -18.52 6.71 33.09
C LEU A 94 -17.26 6.87 32.23
N ALA A 95 -16.08 6.58 32.78
CA ALA A 95 -14.83 6.60 32.03
C ALA A 95 -14.83 5.55 30.91
N TRP A 96 -15.37 4.35 31.16
CA TRP A 96 -15.51 3.31 30.14
C TRP A 96 -16.49 3.70 29.03
N GLU A 97 -17.64 4.26 29.38
CA GLU A 97 -18.63 4.75 28.41
C GLU A 97 -18.07 5.87 27.53
N GLN A 98 -17.30 6.80 28.12
CA GLN A 98 -16.61 7.85 27.37
C GLN A 98 -15.58 7.27 26.39
N LEU A 99 -14.78 6.30 26.83
CA LEU A 99 -13.81 5.62 25.96
C LEU A 99 -14.49 4.92 24.78
N LEU A 100 -15.62 4.24 25.02
CA LEU A 100 -16.35 3.52 23.97
C LEU A 100 -16.99 4.48 22.96
N GLU A 101 -17.51 5.62 23.42
CA GLU A 101 -18.04 6.66 22.53
C GLU A 101 -16.93 7.35 21.73
N GLU A 102 -15.78 7.65 22.33
CA GLU A 102 -14.59 8.14 21.61
C GLU A 102 -14.15 7.16 20.52
N GLU A 103 -14.06 5.87 20.83
CA GLU A 103 -13.71 4.83 19.87
C GLU A 103 -14.69 4.76 18.71
N LYS A 104 -16.00 4.78 19.00
CA LYS A 104 -17.04 4.79 17.97
C LYS A 104 -16.93 6.01 17.05
N GLN A 105 -16.68 7.19 17.61
CA GLN A 105 -16.51 8.42 16.84
C GLN A 105 -15.28 8.33 15.93
N VAL A 106 -14.18 7.78 16.43
CA VAL A 106 -12.96 7.57 15.65
C VAL A 106 -13.21 6.56 14.55
N THR A 107 -13.80 5.39 14.83
CA THR A 107 -14.13 4.37 13.83
C THR A 107 -15.02 4.95 12.72
N MET A 108 -16.07 5.70 13.08
CA MET A 108 -16.93 6.38 12.10
C MET A 108 -16.13 7.39 11.25
N GLY A 109 -15.24 8.15 11.87
CA GLY A 109 -14.33 9.07 11.19
C GLY A 109 -13.42 8.35 10.19
N LEU A 110 -12.77 7.26 10.62
CA LEU A 110 -11.88 6.45 9.78
C LEU A 110 -12.63 5.86 8.56
N HIS A 111 -13.84 5.36 8.72
CA HIS A 111 -14.63 4.86 7.58
C HIS A 111 -14.97 5.96 6.56
N SER A 112 -15.14 7.20 7.02
CA SER A 112 -15.51 8.34 6.18
C SER A 112 -14.36 8.87 5.32
N GLU A 113 -13.10 8.59 5.69
CA GLU A 113 -11.91 9.10 4.98
C GLU A 113 -11.83 8.57 3.53
N PRO A 114 -11.34 9.34 2.55
CA PRO A 114 -11.41 8.96 1.14
C PRO A 114 -10.38 7.91 0.72
N SER A 115 -9.28 7.76 1.47
CA SER A 115 -8.16 6.89 1.11
C SER A 115 -7.54 6.21 2.34
N VAL A 116 -6.85 5.09 2.13
CA VAL A 116 -6.15 4.36 3.19
C VAL A 116 -5.03 5.20 3.83
N ALA A 117 -4.35 6.04 3.04
CA ALA A 117 -3.33 6.95 3.57
C ALA A 117 -3.90 7.93 4.61
N MET A 118 -5.09 8.49 4.34
CA MET A 118 -5.79 9.36 5.29
C MET A 118 -6.27 8.60 6.53
N VAL A 119 -6.71 7.34 6.37
CA VAL A 119 -7.08 6.46 7.48
C VAL A 119 -5.89 6.21 8.41
N PHE A 120 -4.71 5.89 7.87
CA PHE A 120 -3.49 5.77 8.68
C PHE A 120 -3.18 7.08 9.40
N GLN A 121 -3.20 8.21 8.70
CA GLN A 121 -2.87 9.51 9.28
C GLN A 121 -3.81 9.84 10.46
N ARG A 122 -5.13 9.74 10.26
CA ARG A 122 -6.12 10.04 11.30
C ARG A 122 -5.99 9.15 12.53
N PHE A 123 -5.80 7.85 12.30
CA PHE A 123 -5.59 6.91 13.40
C PHE A 123 -4.31 7.23 14.18
N LEU A 124 -3.22 7.53 13.49
CA LEU A 124 -1.94 7.85 14.11
C LEU A 124 -1.97 9.17 14.90
N GLU A 125 -2.63 10.20 14.36
CA GLU A 125 -2.87 11.46 15.08
C GLU A 125 -3.66 11.21 16.37
N TRP A 126 -4.75 10.44 16.28
CA TRP A 126 -5.60 10.12 17.42
C TRP A 126 -4.85 9.30 18.49
N ILE A 127 -4.19 8.19 18.12
CA ILE A 127 -3.51 7.33 19.09
C ILE A 127 -2.30 8.05 19.73
N CYS A 128 -1.62 8.90 18.99
CA CYS A 128 -0.52 9.72 19.50
C CYS A 128 -1.02 10.70 20.57
N SER A 129 -2.11 11.44 20.29
CA SER A 129 -2.72 12.35 21.26
C SER A 129 -3.30 11.60 22.47
N THR A 130 -3.85 10.43 22.25
CA THR A 130 -4.52 9.62 23.26
C THR A 130 -3.57 9.02 24.30
N LEU A 131 -2.35 8.70 23.86
CA LEU A 131 -1.31 8.09 24.69
C LEU A 131 -0.23 9.10 25.10
N ASP A 132 -0.44 10.39 24.85
CA ASP A 132 0.51 11.48 25.09
C ASP A 132 1.91 11.19 24.50
N ALA A 133 1.95 10.51 23.36
CA ALA A 133 3.18 10.09 22.71
C ALA A 133 3.80 11.23 21.90
N GLU A 134 5.09 11.11 21.61
CA GLU A 134 5.82 12.05 20.76
C GLU A 134 5.49 11.82 19.28
N GLU A 135 5.48 10.56 18.85
CA GLU A 135 5.18 10.17 17.48
C GLU A 135 4.61 8.75 17.43
N ALA A 136 3.73 8.51 16.47
CA ALA A 136 3.22 7.18 16.14
C ALA A 136 3.45 6.93 14.65
N TYR A 137 3.80 5.71 14.27
CA TYR A 137 4.05 5.34 12.88
C TYR A 137 3.59 3.91 12.55
N VAL A 138 3.22 3.70 11.28
CA VAL A 138 2.85 2.39 10.72
C VAL A 138 3.90 1.92 9.73
N GLY A 139 4.39 0.70 9.93
CA GLY A 139 5.21 -0.04 8.98
C GLY A 139 4.42 -1.16 8.30
N ARG A 140 4.80 -1.49 7.06
CA ARG A 140 4.36 -2.69 6.34
C ARG A 140 5.52 -3.68 6.34
N LYS A 141 5.24 -4.94 6.70
CA LYS A 141 6.21 -6.02 6.46
C LYS A 141 6.30 -6.26 4.96
N CYS A 142 7.51 -6.26 4.42
CA CYS A 142 7.79 -6.55 3.02
C CYS A 142 9.05 -7.41 2.91
N VAL A 143 9.43 -7.78 1.69
CA VAL A 143 10.65 -8.51 1.39
C VAL A 143 11.54 -7.62 0.53
N ASP A 144 12.80 -7.46 0.92
CA ASP A 144 13.77 -6.69 0.15
C ASP A 144 14.23 -7.47 -1.12
N PRO A 145 14.97 -6.84 -2.05
CA PRO A 145 15.46 -7.54 -3.26
C PRO A 145 16.36 -8.75 -2.97
N GLN A 146 16.93 -8.85 -1.78
CA GLN A 146 17.81 -9.95 -1.35
C GLN A 146 17.02 -11.09 -0.71
N GLY A 147 15.70 -10.96 -0.56
CA GLY A 147 14.84 -11.96 0.07
C GLY A 147 14.74 -11.81 1.60
N ASN A 148 15.32 -10.77 2.20
CA ASN A 148 15.22 -10.55 3.63
C ASN A 148 13.90 -9.86 3.99
N ASN A 149 13.34 -10.20 5.14
CA ASN A 149 12.19 -9.47 5.66
C ASN A 149 12.59 -8.03 5.98
N ALA A 150 11.79 -7.06 5.56
CA ALA A 150 11.95 -5.65 5.91
C ALA A 150 10.64 -5.10 6.50
N VAL A 151 10.74 -4.07 7.34
CA VAL A 151 9.60 -3.27 7.77
C VAL A 151 9.76 -1.88 7.17
N HIS A 152 8.91 -1.53 6.21
CA HIS A 152 8.90 -0.22 5.54
C HIS A 152 7.86 0.69 6.18
N PHE A 153 8.30 1.80 6.77
CA PHE A 153 7.43 2.77 7.43
C PHE A 153 6.74 3.68 6.42
N VAL A 154 5.41 3.52 6.31
CA VAL A 154 4.58 4.17 5.27
C VAL A 154 3.79 5.36 5.78
N ALA A 155 3.59 5.49 7.10
CA ALA A 155 2.81 6.59 7.67
C ALA A 155 3.34 7.00 9.06
N SER A 156 3.17 8.27 9.41
CA SER A 156 3.50 8.85 10.72
C SER A 156 2.45 9.91 11.13
N SER A 157 2.22 10.06 12.43
CA SER A 157 1.39 11.13 13.02
C SER A 157 1.96 12.54 12.75
N LYS A 158 3.26 12.69 12.44
CA LYS A 158 3.89 13.96 12.04
C LYS A 158 3.90 14.19 10.53
N ASN A 159 3.36 13.24 9.75
CA ASN A 159 3.23 13.30 8.30
C ASN A 159 4.60 13.64 7.63
N SER A 160 4.62 14.59 6.69
CA SER A 160 5.81 14.99 5.92
C SER A 160 6.99 15.52 6.74
N LYS A 161 6.79 15.82 8.03
CA LYS A 161 7.87 16.25 8.95
C LYS A 161 8.59 15.08 9.61
N SER A 162 8.06 13.87 9.51
CA SER A 162 8.66 12.68 10.10
C SER A 162 9.93 12.28 9.35
N SER A 163 10.99 11.96 10.09
CA SER A 163 12.21 11.35 9.51
C SER A 163 12.07 9.84 9.28
N VAL A 164 10.96 9.23 9.70
CA VAL A 164 10.72 7.78 9.69
C VAL A 164 9.98 7.33 8.42
N VAL A 165 9.12 8.19 7.85
CA VAL A 165 8.39 7.87 6.61
C VAL A 165 9.39 7.62 5.47
N ASP A 166 9.10 6.60 4.65
CA ASP A 166 9.97 6.11 3.57
C ASP A 166 11.32 5.53 4.07
N LYS A 167 11.44 5.23 5.37
CA LYS A 167 12.55 4.46 5.93
C LYS A 167 12.15 3.03 6.20
N PHE A 168 13.16 2.16 6.30
CA PHE A 168 12.93 0.75 6.56
C PHE A 168 14.01 0.15 7.45
N VAL A 169 13.67 -0.99 8.03
CA VAL A 169 14.56 -1.82 8.84
C VAL A 169 14.56 -3.22 8.22
N THR A 170 15.73 -3.80 7.93
CA THR A 170 15.88 -5.14 7.33
C THR A 170 16.29 -6.16 8.38
N GLN A 171 15.62 -7.31 8.44
CA GLN A 171 16.04 -8.43 9.28
C GLN A 171 17.31 -9.01 8.69
N GLN A 172 18.44 -8.89 9.40
CA GLN A 172 19.69 -9.53 8.98
C GLN A 172 19.53 -11.06 9.06
N THR A 173 19.90 -11.75 7.99
CA THR A 173 19.90 -13.21 7.89
C THR A 173 21.29 -13.74 8.27
N ASP A 174 21.42 -14.25 9.51
CA ASP A 174 22.47 -15.14 10.09
C ASP A 174 23.96 -15.05 9.62
N GLY A 175 24.38 -13.94 9.00
CA GLY A 175 25.76 -13.67 8.62
C GLY A 175 26.39 -12.65 9.57
N ASP A 176 27.39 -13.09 10.32
CA ASP A 176 28.24 -12.31 11.24
C ASP A 176 27.60 -11.80 12.55
N GLU A 177 27.74 -12.62 13.60
CA GLU A 177 27.33 -12.33 15.00
C GLU A 177 27.84 -10.99 15.56
N GLU A 178 28.92 -10.41 14.99
CA GLU A 178 29.43 -9.10 15.42
C GLU A 178 28.62 -7.91 14.87
N GLU A 179 28.08 -8.01 13.65
CA GLU A 179 27.29 -6.93 13.04
C GLU A 179 25.83 -6.92 13.53
N VAL A 180 25.32 -8.10 13.91
CA VAL A 180 24.01 -8.33 14.56
C VAL A 180 23.84 -7.51 15.86
N ARG A 181 24.94 -7.07 16.49
CA ARG A 181 24.88 -6.32 17.76
C ARG A 181 24.53 -4.83 17.61
N ARG A 182 24.55 -4.26 16.41
CA ARG A 182 24.28 -2.81 16.22
C ARG A 182 23.08 -2.54 15.32
N GLY A 183 21.94 -2.32 15.96
CA GLY A 183 20.93 -1.40 15.43
C GLY A 183 19.83 -1.98 14.56
N VAL A 184 19.57 -3.29 14.56
CA VAL A 184 18.42 -3.85 13.84
C VAL A 184 17.83 -5.05 14.58
N GLY A 185 16.67 -4.90 15.22
CA GLY A 185 15.98 -6.11 15.72
C GLY A 185 14.73 -5.92 16.56
N VAL A 186 14.60 -4.84 17.33
CA VAL A 186 13.45 -4.70 18.26
C VAL A 186 12.11 -4.72 17.51
N VAL A 187 12.05 -4.05 16.36
CA VAL A 187 10.84 -4.00 15.53
C VAL A 187 10.49 -5.37 14.95
N PHE A 188 11.44 -6.30 14.84
CA PHE A 188 11.19 -7.68 14.40
C PHE A 188 10.86 -8.63 15.56
N ASP A 189 11.11 -8.23 16.81
CA ASP A 189 10.75 -9.03 17.98
C ASP A 189 9.22 -9.26 18.04
N VAL A 190 8.41 -8.38 17.44
CA VAL A 190 6.95 -8.57 17.30
C VAL A 190 6.52 -9.72 16.40
N PHE A 191 7.43 -10.26 15.58
CA PHE A 191 7.18 -11.41 14.70
C PHE A 191 7.79 -12.70 15.23
N LYS A 192 8.58 -12.63 16.32
CA LYS A 192 9.20 -13.84 16.90
C LYS A 192 8.12 -14.67 17.54
N GLU A 193 7.98 -15.92 17.12
CA GLU A 193 7.06 -16.84 17.75
C GLU A 193 7.53 -17.12 19.18
N VAL A 194 6.70 -16.79 20.16
CA VAL A 194 6.96 -17.06 21.57
C VAL A 194 5.97 -18.13 22.01
N THR A 195 6.46 -19.21 22.58
CA THR A 195 5.60 -20.19 23.26
C THR A 195 4.92 -19.47 24.42
N PRO A 196 3.58 -19.37 24.43
CA PRO A 196 2.89 -18.69 25.52
C PRO A 196 3.23 -19.37 26.83
N VAL A 197 3.55 -18.57 27.85
CA VAL A 197 3.94 -19.04 29.17
C VAL A 197 2.79 -18.72 30.14
N GLY A 198 2.34 -19.72 30.90
CA GLY A 198 1.33 -19.57 31.95
C GLY A 198 1.86 -18.80 33.16
N GLU A 199 0.98 -18.50 34.13
CA GLU A 199 1.33 -17.75 35.34
C GLU A 199 2.48 -18.39 36.15
N ASP A 200 2.61 -19.71 36.07
CA ASP A 200 3.63 -20.50 36.77
C ASP A 200 4.98 -20.57 36.04
N GLY A 201 5.14 -19.90 34.90
CA GLY A 201 6.37 -19.95 34.10
C GLY A 201 6.51 -21.18 33.19
N ASN A 202 5.51 -22.08 33.17
CA ASN A 202 5.45 -23.24 32.28
C ASN A 202 4.72 -22.91 30.96
N PRO A 203 4.92 -23.67 29.87
CA PRO A 203 4.16 -23.50 28.63
C PRO A 203 2.65 -23.54 28.91
N ALA A 204 1.93 -22.56 28.39
CA ALA A 204 0.48 -22.49 28.53
C ALA A 204 -0.16 -23.66 27.76
N VAL A 205 -1.08 -24.36 28.40
CA VAL A 205 -1.81 -25.49 27.83
C VAL A 205 -3.26 -25.13 27.55
N ASP A 206 -3.86 -25.74 26.54
CA ASP A 206 -5.29 -25.65 26.24
C ASP A 206 -6.14 -26.45 27.27
N ALA A 207 -7.47 -26.46 27.10
CA ALA A 207 -8.38 -27.17 28.01
C ALA A 207 -8.14 -28.69 28.02
N GLU A 208 -7.54 -29.21 26.95
CA GLU A 208 -7.19 -30.61 26.74
C GLU A 208 -5.77 -30.95 27.23
N GLY A 209 -5.01 -29.97 27.73
CA GLY A 209 -3.66 -30.14 28.25
C GLY A 209 -2.55 -30.14 27.19
N ASN A 210 -2.85 -29.79 25.94
CA ASN A 210 -1.85 -29.64 24.88
C ASN A 210 -1.21 -28.24 24.95
N PRO A 211 0.10 -28.12 24.65
CA PRO A 211 0.75 -26.82 24.59
C PRO A 211 0.11 -25.94 23.51
N LEU A 212 -0.24 -24.72 23.88
CA LEU A 212 -0.75 -23.73 22.93
C LEU A 212 0.31 -23.47 21.84
N PRO A 213 -0.12 -23.29 20.57
CA PRO A 213 0.80 -23.01 19.48
C PRO A 213 1.60 -21.74 19.75
N ALA A 214 2.86 -21.72 19.30
CA ALA A 214 3.68 -20.53 19.42
C ALA A 214 3.01 -19.39 18.64
N ALA A 215 2.92 -18.22 19.27
CA ALA A 215 2.25 -17.06 18.69
C ALA A 215 3.18 -15.85 18.78
N PRO A 216 3.10 -14.92 17.81
CA PRO A 216 3.80 -13.64 17.91
C PRO A 216 3.40 -12.91 19.21
N PRO A 217 4.32 -12.19 19.88
CA PRO A 217 4.02 -11.50 21.12
C PRO A 217 2.96 -10.42 20.87
N LYS A 218 2.11 -10.23 21.88
CA LYS A 218 1.03 -9.23 21.83
C LYS A 218 1.56 -7.80 21.59
N PHE A 219 2.75 -7.51 22.10
CA PHE A 219 3.48 -6.25 21.91
C PHE A 219 4.94 -6.43 22.39
N VAL A 220 5.80 -5.50 22.01
CA VAL A 220 7.17 -5.34 22.52
C VAL A 220 7.28 -3.93 23.10
N HIS A 221 7.73 -3.82 24.35
CA HIS A 221 7.93 -2.55 25.04
C HIS A 221 9.39 -2.40 25.46
N VAL A 222 10.03 -1.32 25.01
CA VAL A 222 11.38 -0.92 25.41
C VAL A 222 11.26 0.36 26.23
N GLU A 223 11.38 0.25 27.56
CA GLU A 223 11.22 1.37 28.49
C GLU A 223 12.28 2.47 28.31
N ASN A 224 13.49 2.09 27.87
CA ASN A 224 14.58 3.03 27.64
C ASN A 224 15.31 2.67 26.34
N VAL A 225 14.95 3.36 25.26
CA VAL A 225 15.47 3.09 23.91
C VAL A 225 16.98 3.33 23.77
N LEU A 226 17.58 4.16 24.63
CA LEU A 226 19.04 4.39 24.61
C LEU A 226 19.82 3.25 25.27
N ARG A 227 19.16 2.40 26.07
CA ARG A 227 19.78 1.21 26.68
C ARG A 227 19.68 -0.04 25.81
N GLU A 228 18.83 -0.02 24.78
CA GLU A 228 18.63 -1.14 23.87
C GLU A 228 19.35 -0.85 22.53
N PRO A 229 20.56 -1.42 22.31
CA PRO A 229 21.35 -1.14 21.10
C PRO A 229 20.72 -1.64 19.80
N ARG A 230 19.69 -2.50 19.88
CA ARG A 230 18.94 -3.01 18.73
C ARG A 230 17.89 -2.02 18.20
N VAL A 231 17.62 -0.91 18.91
CA VAL A 231 16.71 0.14 18.41
C VAL A 231 17.40 0.95 17.31
N LYS A 232 16.76 1.02 16.14
CA LYS A 232 17.21 1.87 15.03
C LYS A 232 16.65 3.28 15.21
N PHE A 233 17.52 4.29 15.21
CA PHE A 233 17.13 5.70 15.15
C PHE A 233 17.32 6.24 13.73
N PHE A 234 16.30 6.89 13.17
CA PHE A 234 16.37 7.55 11.85
C PHE A 234 16.74 9.04 11.95
N GLY A 235 16.90 9.55 13.16
CA GLY A 235 17.34 10.90 13.47
C GLY A 235 18.28 10.91 14.67
N VAL A 236 18.38 12.06 15.35
CA VAL A 236 19.18 12.19 16.57
C VAL A 236 18.60 11.29 17.67
N PRO A 237 19.37 10.36 18.26
CA PRO A 237 18.89 9.53 19.36
C PRO A 237 18.43 10.37 20.56
N LYS A 238 17.25 10.06 21.10
CA LYS A 238 16.66 10.75 22.25
C LYS A 238 16.25 9.74 23.32
N LEU A 239 16.19 10.21 24.57
CA LEU A 239 15.72 9.41 25.70
C LEU A 239 14.19 9.26 25.67
N GLY A 240 13.68 8.05 25.86
CA GLY A 240 12.25 7.74 25.90
C GLY A 240 12.02 6.23 25.83
N ALA A 241 10.77 5.85 25.58
CA ALA A 241 10.34 4.48 25.38
C ALA A 241 9.82 4.25 23.96
N LEU A 242 9.80 2.97 23.55
CA LEU A 242 9.21 2.50 22.29
C LEU A 242 8.24 1.37 22.60
N LEU A 243 7.03 1.45 22.06
CA LEU A 243 6.02 0.40 22.12
C LEU A 243 5.64 -0.01 20.70
N THR A 244 5.79 -1.29 20.38
CA THR A 244 5.56 -1.82 19.03
C THR A 244 4.65 -3.06 19.09
N ARG A 245 3.76 -3.19 18.11
CA ARG A 245 2.91 -4.37 17.91
C ARG A 245 2.81 -4.69 16.42
N ALA A 246 2.81 -5.98 16.08
CA ALA A 246 2.41 -6.43 14.76
C ALA A 246 0.94 -6.89 14.75
N GLY A 247 0.29 -6.67 13.61
CA GLY A 247 -1.07 -7.11 13.36
C GLY A 247 -1.21 -7.63 11.94
N GLN A 248 -1.87 -8.77 11.81
CA GLN A 248 -2.23 -9.35 10.52
C GLN A 248 -3.65 -8.91 10.15
N TYR A 249 -3.88 -8.61 8.88
CA TYR A 249 -5.21 -8.30 8.35
C TYR A 249 -5.37 -8.83 6.92
N LYS A 250 -6.61 -8.93 6.47
CA LYS A 250 -6.95 -9.33 5.10
C LYS A 250 -6.96 -8.10 4.21
N SER A 251 -5.94 -7.98 3.36
CA SER A 251 -5.87 -6.87 2.41
C SER A 251 -6.71 -7.15 1.17
N TYR A 252 -7.44 -6.13 0.73
CA TYR A 252 -8.20 -6.11 -0.52
C TYR A 252 -7.59 -5.15 -1.56
N LEU A 253 -6.45 -4.53 -1.24
CA LEU A 253 -5.77 -3.56 -2.10
C LEU A 253 -4.37 -4.06 -2.48
N HIS A 254 -4.34 -5.18 -3.20
CA HIS A 254 -3.12 -5.75 -3.77
C HIS A 254 -3.28 -6.09 -5.25
N ALA A 255 -2.16 -6.24 -5.95
CA ALA A 255 -2.13 -6.41 -7.40
C ALA A 255 -2.93 -7.61 -7.92
N ASP A 256 -3.01 -8.66 -7.12
CA ASP A 256 -3.67 -9.92 -7.48
C ASP A 256 -5.08 -10.05 -6.91
N VAL A 257 -5.69 -8.97 -6.38
CA VAL A 257 -7.05 -9.04 -5.76
C VAL A 257 -8.12 -9.49 -6.76
N LEU A 258 -7.95 -9.15 -8.05
CA LEU A 258 -8.90 -9.54 -9.08
C LEU A 258 -8.74 -11.03 -9.39
N ASN A 259 -9.76 -11.80 -9.05
CA ASN A 259 -9.85 -13.21 -9.40
C ASN A 259 -10.45 -13.37 -10.80
N GLU A 260 -9.60 -13.61 -11.79
CA GLU A 260 -10.01 -13.79 -13.19
C GLU A 260 -10.89 -15.03 -13.39
N SER A 261 -10.77 -16.05 -12.52
CA SER A 261 -11.57 -17.29 -12.60
C SER A 261 -12.93 -17.14 -11.93
N ASN A 262 -13.02 -16.37 -10.84
CA ASN A 262 -14.27 -16.08 -10.14
C ASN A 262 -14.33 -14.59 -9.74
N PRO A 263 -14.85 -13.71 -10.62
CA PRO A 263 -14.88 -12.27 -10.37
C PRO A 263 -15.71 -11.83 -9.15
N GLU A 264 -16.58 -12.71 -8.63
CA GLU A 264 -17.39 -12.44 -7.43
C GLU A 264 -16.61 -12.64 -6.12
N GLU A 265 -15.53 -13.43 -6.15
CA GLU A 265 -14.71 -13.76 -5.00
C GLU A 265 -13.30 -13.14 -5.14
N PRO A 266 -13.07 -11.93 -4.62
CA PRO A 266 -11.75 -11.31 -4.68
C PRO A 266 -10.71 -12.19 -3.97
N ASN A 267 -9.52 -12.28 -4.55
CA ASN A 267 -8.38 -12.88 -3.86
C ASN A 267 -8.06 -12.01 -2.65
N VAL A 268 -7.81 -12.65 -1.52
CA VAL A 268 -7.48 -11.96 -0.26
C VAL A 268 -6.05 -12.29 0.11
N LEU A 269 -5.23 -11.26 0.31
CA LEU A 269 -3.85 -11.42 0.75
C LEU A 269 -3.73 -11.05 2.23
N GLU A 270 -3.21 -11.97 3.04
CA GLU A 270 -2.88 -11.65 4.42
C GLU A 270 -1.61 -10.78 4.49
N GLN A 271 -1.76 -9.57 5.02
CA GLN A 271 -0.66 -8.63 5.16
C GLN A 271 -0.39 -8.31 6.63
N TRP A 272 0.87 -7.96 6.92
CA TRP A 272 1.32 -7.61 8.26
C TRP A 272 1.63 -6.12 8.36
N LEU A 273 0.97 -5.45 9.31
CA LEU A 273 1.28 -4.09 9.73
C LEU A 273 2.05 -4.11 11.05
N VAL A 274 2.94 -3.14 11.21
CA VAL A 274 3.69 -2.90 12.43
C VAL A 274 3.34 -1.51 12.94
N PHE A 275 2.62 -1.45 14.05
CA PHE A 275 2.30 -0.21 14.74
C PHE A 275 3.40 0.07 15.74
N SER A 276 3.94 1.28 15.74
CA SER A 276 4.93 1.72 16.71
C SER A 276 4.58 3.10 17.23
N ILE A 277 4.81 3.32 18.51
CA ILE A 277 4.59 4.60 19.18
C ILE A 277 5.73 4.84 20.16
N ASP A 278 6.18 6.08 20.24
CA ASP A 278 7.34 6.44 21.05
C ASP A 278 7.14 7.68 21.91
N THR A 279 7.89 7.78 23.00
CA THR A 279 7.97 8.95 23.89
C THR A 279 9.35 9.61 23.80
N MET A 280 10.03 9.51 22.66
CA MET A 280 11.42 9.93 22.49
C MET A 280 11.56 11.46 22.61
N GLY A 281 12.22 11.90 23.68
CA GLY A 281 12.35 13.32 24.05
C GLY A 281 11.54 13.70 25.29
N GLN A 282 10.61 12.83 25.71
CA GLN A 282 9.83 13.02 26.94
C GLN A 282 10.44 12.30 28.15
N ALA A 283 11.40 11.38 27.93
CA ALA A 283 12.09 10.65 29.00
C ALA A 283 11.19 9.85 29.96
N ARG A 284 10.05 9.34 29.47
CA ARG A 284 9.10 8.51 30.25
C ARG A 284 8.84 7.15 29.59
N ALA A 285 8.51 6.15 30.41
CA ALA A 285 8.01 4.86 29.94
C ALA A 285 6.49 4.88 29.74
N PHE A 286 5.96 3.93 28.97
CA PHE A 286 4.52 3.71 28.87
C PHE A 286 3.99 3.01 30.12
N THR A 287 2.86 3.49 30.64
CA THR A 287 2.10 2.87 31.71
C THR A 287 1.35 1.64 31.21
N LYS A 288 0.98 0.75 32.12
CA LYS A 288 0.16 -0.45 31.77
C LYS A 288 -1.16 -0.06 31.08
N LYS A 289 -1.82 1.00 31.54
CA LYS A 289 -3.07 1.51 30.94
C LYS A 289 -2.86 1.97 29.50
N GLU A 290 -1.76 2.66 29.21
CA GLU A 290 -1.42 3.09 27.84
C GLU A 290 -1.10 1.90 26.94
N ILE A 291 -0.38 0.89 27.45
CA ILE A 291 -0.07 -0.34 26.72
C ILE A 291 -1.36 -1.10 26.35
N ASP A 292 -2.27 -1.27 27.32
CA ASP A 292 -3.55 -1.95 27.08
C ASP A 292 -4.42 -1.17 26.08
N ARG A 293 -4.46 0.17 26.19
CA ARG A 293 -5.17 1.04 25.23
C ARG A 293 -4.55 0.97 23.83
N PHE A 294 -3.23 0.96 23.71
CA PHE A 294 -2.52 0.81 22.44
C PHE A 294 -2.88 -0.50 21.74
N ARG A 295 -2.92 -1.61 22.48
CA ARG A 295 -3.27 -2.94 21.94
C ARG A 295 -4.71 -2.96 21.41
N HIS A 296 -5.66 -2.49 22.21
CA HIS A 296 -7.07 -2.45 21.84
C HIS A 296 -7.29 -1.55 20.61
N ALA A 297 -6.73 -0.33 20.62
CA ALA A 297 -6.84 0.62 19.53
C ALA A 297 -6.29 0.07 18.19
N THR A 298 -5.13 -0.61 18.24
CA THR A 298 -4.53 -1.20 17.04
C THR A 298 -5.30 -2.43 16.53
N GLU A 299 -6.00 -3.15 17.39
CA GLU A 299 -6.87 -4.27 16.99
C GLU A 299 -8.14 -3.77 16.30
N MET A 300 -8.82 -2.80 16.91
CA MET A 300 -9.95 -2.10 16.30
C MET A 300 -9.57 -1.53 14.92
N PHE A 301 -8.40 -0.90 14.83
CA PHE A 301 -7.93 -0.31 13.59
C PHE A 301 -7.74 -1.33 12.45
N LEU A 302 -7.22 -2.52 12.74
CA LEU A 302 -7.03 -3.57 11.72
C LEU A 302 -8.38 -4.01 11.12
N THR A 303 -9.41 -4.19 11.96
CA THR A 303 -10.77 -4.50 11.51
C THR A 303 -11.36 -3.36 10.67
N THR A 304 -11.24 -2.11 11.15
CA THR A 304 -11.71 -0.94 10.41
C THR A 304 -10.99 -0.77 9.06
N LEU A 305 -9.69 -1.05 9.02
CA LEU A 305 -8.89 -0.99 7.79
C LEU A 305 -9.34 -2.06 6.79
N GLU A 306 -9.52 -3.30 7.23
CA GLU A 306 -10.01 -4.40 6.38
C GLU A 306 -11.35 -4.06 5.74
N GLU A 307 -12.32 -3.59 6.54
CA GLU A 307 -13.63 -3.16 6.04
C GLU A 307 -13.53 -1.99 5.06
N LYS A 308 -12.61 -1.04 5.33
CA LYS A 308 -12.38 0.11 4.49
C LYS A 308 -11.76 -0.28 3.14
N GLU A 309 -10.72 -1.10 3.15
CA GLU A 309 -10.09 -1.64 1.94
C GLU A 309 -11.11 -2.39 1.10
N ARG A 310 -11.92 -3.26 1.72
CA ARG A 310 -13.00 -3.97 1.03
C ARG A 310 -14.00 -3.01 0.38
N SER A 311 -14.42 -1.96 1.09
CA SER A 311 -15.34 -0.96 0.54
C SER A 311 -14.74 -0.18 -0.64
N LEU A 312 -13.44 0.18 -0.56
CA LEU A 312 -12.74 0.86 -1.64
C LEU A 312 -12.57 -0.05 -2.85
N TYR A 313 -12.21 -1.31 -2.65
CA TYR A 313 -12.12 -2.31 -3.70
C TYR A 313 -13.43 -2.46 -4.45
N MET A 314 -14.55 -2.66 -3.74
CA MET A 314 -15.86 -2.86 -4.39
C MET A 314 -16.26 -1.66 -5.26
N LYS A 315 -15.99 -0.43 -4.79
CA LYS A 315 -16.24 0.80 -5.56
C LYS A 315 -15.34 0.91 -6.79
N ASP A 316 -14.06 0.58 -6.66
CA ASP A 316 -13.11 0.62 -7.78
C ASP A 316 -13.44 -0.45 -8.83
N TYR A 317 -13.80 -1.65 -8.39
CA TYR A 317 -14.22 -2.76 -9.24
C TYR A 317 -15.50 -2.42 -10.01
N GLU A 318 -16.53 -1.90 -9.33
CA GLU A 318 -17.77 -1.47 -10.00
C GLU A 318 -17.49 -0.41 -11.06
N ARG A 319 -16.68 0.61 -10.74
CA ARG A 319 -16.26 1.64 -11.70
C ARG A 319 -15.49 1.05 -12.88
N ARG A 320 -14.58 0.11 -12.61
CA ARG A 320 -13.78 -0.57 -13.64
C ARG A 320 -14.67 -1.22 -14.67
N VAL A 321 -15.56 -2.10 -14.22
CA VAL A 321 -16.36 -2.97 -15.07
C VAL A 321 -17.43 -2.17 -15.81
N SER A 322 -18.06 -1.20 -15.13
CA SER A 322 -19.17 -0.44 -15.71
C SER A 322 -18.76 0.70 -16.64
N SER A 323 -17.63 1.37 -16.38
CA SER A 323 -17.25 2.62 -17.04
C SER A 323 -15.89 2.51 -17.74
N ASP A 324 -14.84 2.20 -16.98
CA ASP A 324 -13.48 2.45 -17.47
C ASP A 324 -13.01 1.39 -18.47
N GLU A 325 -13.28 0.11 -18.23
CA GLU A 325 -12.76 -0.97 -19.08
C GLU A 325 -13.30 -0.93 -20.53
N PRO A 326 -14.61 -0.70 -20.77
CA PRO A 326 -15.12 -0.51 -22.13
C PRO A 326 -14.44 0.66 -22.85
N LEU A 327 -14.31 1.80 -22.15
CA LEU A 327 -13.70 3.01 -22.70
C LEU A 327 -12.21 2.81 -23.00
N LEU A 328 -11.48 2.16 -22.10
CA LEU A 328 -10.06 1.85 -22.30
C LEU A 328 -9.84 0.83 -23.42
N ARG A 329 -10.75 -0.12 -23.61
CA ARG A 329 -10.68 -1.09 -24.72
C ARG A 329 -10.94 -0.42 -26.07
N GLU A 330 -11.95 0.43 -26.18
CA GLU A 330 -12.21 1.22 -27.39
C GLU A 330 -11.03 2.14 -27.70
N PHE A 331 -10.51 2.81 -26.67
CA PHE A 331 -9.31 3.65 -26.78
C PHE A 331 -8.11 2.87 -27.31
N LEU A 332 -7.82 1.67 -26.80
CA LEU A 332 -6.68 0.87 -27.27
C LEU A 332 -6.77 0.53 -28.74
N VAL A 333 -7.95 0.13 -29.21
CA VAL A 333 -8.19 -0.20 -30.61
C VAL A 333 -7.99 1.04 -31.49
N ALA A 334 -8.54 2.18 -31.08
CA ALA A 334 -8.37 3.45 -31.79
C ALA A 334 -6.90 3.90 -31.82
N PHE A 335 -6.20 3.79 -30.69
CA PHE A 335 -4.77 4.11 -30.57
C PHE A 335 -3.94 3.22 -31.48
N ALA A 336 -4.14 1.90 -31.45
CA ALA A 336 -3.42 0.95 -32.29
C ALA A 336 -3.68 1.21 -33.79
N ALA A 337 -4.92 1.54 -34.17
CA ALA A 337 -5.24 1.90 -35.55
C ALA A 337 -4.50 3.17 -36.00
N GLN A 338 -4.43 4.21 -35.15
CA GLN A 338 -3.68 5.43 -35.47
C GLN A 338 -2.18 5.18 -35.59
N VAL A 339 -1.61 4.34 -34.70
CA VAL A 339 -0.21 3.92 -34.80
C VAL A 339 0.05 3.16 -36.10
N ALA A 340 -0.82 2.21 -36.50
CA ALA A 340 -0.65 1.45 -37.73
C ALA A 340 -0.71 2.34 -38.99
N VAL A 341 -1.64 3.29 -39.05
CA VAL A 341 -1.74 4.27 -40.15
C VAL A 341 -0.47 5.14 -40.23
N GLN A 342 0.07 5.54 -39.08
CA GLN A 342 1.31 6.30 -39.06
C GLN A 342 2.51 5.45 -39.49
N GLU A 343 2.60 4.19 -39.09
CA GLU A 343 3.65 3.27 -39.53
C GLU A 343 3.64 3.09 -41.05
N GLU A 344 2.47 2.93 -41.67
CA GLU A 344 2.31 2.90 -43.13
C GLU A 344 2.74 4.22 -43.79
N THR A 345 2.38 5.35 -43.18
CA THR A 345 2.79 6.68 -43.64
C THR A 345 4.31 6.86 -43.57
N LEU A 346 4.96 6.41 -42.51
CA LEU A 346 6.42 6.45 -42.35
C LEU A 346 7.12 5.55 -43.38
N ALA A 347 6.59 4.34 -43.61
CA ALA A 347 7.10 3.43 -44.63
C ALA A 347 7.02 4.04 -46.05
N THR A 348 6.01 4.88 -46.30
CA THR A 348 5.86 5.59 -47.58
C THR A 348 6.80 6.79 -47.70
N GLN A 349 7.00 7.56 -46.62
CA GLN A 349 7.90 8.73 -46.59
C GLN A 349 9.39 8.34 -46.62
N LEU A 350 9.72 7.18 -46.06
CA LEU A 350 11.06 6.61 -46.01
C LEU A 350 11.00 5.24 -46.72
N PRO A 351 10.95 5.19 -48.07
CA PRO A 351 10.80 3.95 -48.82
C PRO A 351 12.06 3.08 -48.72
N ALA A 352 11.90 1.75 -48.60
CA ALA A 352 13.01 0.78 -48.62
C ALA A 352 13.94 1.01 -49.83
N PRO A 353 15.27 0.84 -49.69
CA PRO A 353 16.14 0.86 -50.86
C PRO A 353 15.65 -0.16 -51.89
N ALA A 354 15.81 0.15 -53.17
CA ALA A 354 15.41 -0.77 -54.23
C ALA A 354 16.15 -2.11 -54.07
N GLU A 355 15.49 -3.23 -54.37
CA GLU A 355 16.13 -4.56 -54.31
C GLU A 355 17.43 -4.54 -55.13
N GLY A 356 18.57 -4.66 -54.44
CA GLY A 356 19.92 -4.64 -55.03
C GLY A 356 20.73 -3.36 -54.83
N GLU A 357 20.17 -2.31 -54.22
CA GLU A 357 20.92 -1.11 -53.84
C GLU A 357 21.39 -1.20 -52.38
N GLU A 358 22.68 -1.48 -52.17
CA GLU A 358 23.31 -1.42 -50.85
C GLU A 358 23.51 0.06 -50.47
N LEU A 359 22.63 0.58 -49.60
CA LEU A 359 22.86 1.87 -48.97
C LEU A 359 24.11 1.79 -48.10
N SER A 360 24.90 2.87 -48.10
CA SER A 360 25.97 3.02 -47.10
C SER A 360 25.40 2.88 -45.69
N GLU A 361 26.17 2.31 -44.76
CA GLU A 361 25.78 2.16 -43.35
C GLU A 361 25.34 3.52 -42.76
N ALA A 362 26.03 4.61 -43.12
CA ALA A 362 25.68 5.97 -42.73
C ALA A 362 24.29 6.40 -43.22
N ALA A 363 23.92 6.09 -44.47
CA ALA A 363 22.60 6.40 -45.01
C ALA A 363 21.50 5.57 -44.35
N GLN A 364 21.77 4.29 -44.05
CA GLN A 364 20.84 3.42 -43.32
C GLN A 364 20.61 3.92 -41.89
N GLN A 365 21.67 4.34 -41.21
CA GLN A 365 21.58 4.89 -39.86
C GLN A 365 20.89 6.25 -39.82
N GLN A 366 21.15 7.14 -40.78
CA GLN A 366 20.44 8.41 -40.89
C GLN A 366 18.94 8.19 -41.09
N ARG A 367 18.56 7.21 -41.93
CA ARG A 367 17.17 6.83 -42.13
C ARG A 367 16.54 6.28 -40.84
N ALA A 368 17.19 5.34 -40.16
CA ALA A 368 16.71 4.78 -38.91
C ALA A 368 16.55 5.87 -37.82
N ALA A 369 17.50 6.81 -37.76
CA ALA A 369 17.44 7.95 -36.86
C ALA A 369 16.24 8.86 -37.15
N LYS A 370 15.94 9.12 -38.44
CA LYS A 370 14.81 9.95 -38.86
C LYS A 370 13.47 9.25 -38.66
N GLU A 371 13.39 7.96 -38.91
CA GLU A 371 12.22 7.14 -38.59
C GLU A 371 11.91 7.18 -37.09
N ALA A 372 12.92 6.94 -36.24
CA ALA A 372 12.78 6.99 -34.79
C ALA A 372 12.34 8.38 -34.29
N GLU A 373 12.83 9.46 -34.92
CA GLU A 373 12.42 10.84 -34.62
C GLU A 373 10.94 11.07 -34.90
N LEU A 374 10.49 10.75 -36.12
CA LEU A 374 9.12 10.97 -36.55
C LEU A 374 8.14 10.10 -35.76
N ARG A 375 8.53 8.84 -35.48
CA ARG A 375 7.74 7.91 -34.66
C ARG A 375 7.58 8.43 -33.23
N LEU A 376 8.66 8.90 -32.60
CA LEU A 376 8.62 9.43 -31.25
C LEU A 376 7.78 10.72 -31.17
N ALA A 377 7.95 11.64 -32.12
CA ALA A 377 7.16 12.87 -32.18
C ALA A 377 5.66 12.56 -32.28
N PHE A 378 5.27 11.69 -33.21
CA PHE A 378 3.87 11.27 -33.37
C PHE A 378 3.30 10.63 -32.11
N LEU A 379 3.99 9.64 -31.52
CA LEU A 379 3.51 8.94 -30.33
C LEU A 379 3.38 9.89 -29.13
N THR A 380 4.29 10.86 -29.01
CA THR A 380 4.23 11.87 -27.94
C THR A 380 2.99 12.75 -28.11
N THR A 381 2.77 13.32 -29.30
CA THR A 381 1.56 14.11 -29.59
C THR A 381 0.29 13.29 -29.38
N LEU A 382 0.30 12.00 -29.74
CA LEU A 382 -0.83 11.10 -29.54
C LEU A 382 -1.11 10.84 -28.05
N LEU A 383 -0.09 10.64 -27.22
CA LEU A 383 -0.27 10.55 -25.76
C LEU A 383 -0.84 11.86 -25.20
N VAL A 384 -0.32 13.02 -25.63
CA VAL A 384 -0.80 14.34 -25.21
C VAL A 384 -2.28 14.54 -25.54
N SER A 385 -2.73 14.14 -26.74
CA SER A 385 -4.14 14.27 -27.13
C SER A 385 -5.08 13.37 -26.33
N HIS A 386 -4.56 12.32 -25.69
CA HIS A 386 -5.34 11.33 -24.94
C HIS A 386 -5.11 11.34 -23.43
N ILE A 387 -4.48 12.40 -22.88
CA ILE A 387 -4.22 12.52 -21.43
C ILE A 387 -5.45 12.23 -20.55
N PRO A 388 -6.67 12.75 -20.83
CA PRO A 388 -7.82 12.48 -19.97
C PRO A 388 -8.14 10.98 -19.84
N THR A 389 -7.99 10.23 -20.94
CA THR A 389 -8.18 8.78 -20.96
C THR A 389 -7.05 8.05 -20.25
N LEU A 390 -5.79 8.46 -20.49
CA LEU A 390 -4.63 7.88 -19.82
C LEU A 390 -4.71 8.09 -18.29
N ALA A 391 -5.19 9.26 -17.84
CA ALA A 391 -5.30 9.61 -16.44
C ALA A 391 -6.35 8.78 -15.67
N LEU A 392 -7.23 8.04 -16.35
CA LEU A 392 -8.16 7.12 -15.68
C LEU A 392 -7.47 6.00 -14.90
N VAL A 393 -6.20 5.71 -15.18
CA VAL A 393 -5.46 4.75 -14.33
C VAL A 393 -5.09 5.34 -12.98
N SER A 394 -4.90 6.67 -12.87
CA SER A 394 -4.53 7.33 -11.60
C SER A 394 -5.62 7.30 -10.54
N ILE A 395 -6.88 7.13 -10.94
CA ILE A 395 -8.00 7.03 -10.00
C ILE A 395 -8.16 5.62 -9.42
N ARG A 396 -7.35 4.65 -9.86
CA ARG A 396 -7.36 3.27 -9.35
C ARG A 396 -6.81 3.21 -7.94
N VAL A 397 -7.60 2.59 -7.06
CA VAL A 397 -7.18 2.31 -5.69
C VAL A 397 -6.41 0.98 -5.63
N VAL A 398 -6.80 0.01 -6.46
CA VAL A 398 -6.12 -1.29 -6.54
C VAL A 398 -4.79 -1.14 -7.31
N PRO A 399 -3.66 -1.55 -6.73
CA PRO A 399 -2.38 -1.56 -7.44
C PRO A 399 -2.42 -2.44 -8.70
N PHE A 400 -1.66 -2.08 -9.73
CA PHE A 400 -1.50 -2.94 -10.89
C PHE A 400 -0.49 -4.08 -10.63
N LYS A 401 -0.55 -5.13 -11.46
CA LYS A 401 0.47 -6.20 -11.49
C LYS A 401 1.87 -5.63 -11.73
N PRO A 402 2.94 -6.25 -11.20
CA PRO A 402 4.31 -5.73 -11.30
C PRO A 402 4.77 -5.37 -12.72
N LEU A 403 4.33 -6.14 -13.72
CA LEU A 403 4.60 -5.87 -15.14
C LEU A 403 4.15 -4.47 -15.56
N VAL A 404 2.89 -4.14 -15.27
CA VAL A 404 2.27 -2.85 -15.61
C VAL A 404 2.91 -1.71 -14.82
N LEU A 405 3.17 -1.92 -13.52
CA LEU A 405 3.84 -0.92 -12.69
C LEU A 405 5.26 -0.61 -13.18
N THR A 406 5.98 -1.62 -13.65
CA THR A 406 7.32 -1.47 -14.22
C THR A 406 7.28 -0.66 -15.51
N THR A 407 6.31 -0.93 -16.40
CA THR A 407 6.10 -0.12 -17.61
C THR A 407 5.82 1.35 -17.28
N PHE A 408 4.93 1.63 -16.32
CA PHE A 408 4.66 3.00 -15.90
C PHE A 408 5.88 3.67 -15.27
N ALA A 409 6.63 2.97 -14.41
CA ALA A 409 7.84 3.49 -13.80
C ALA A 409 8.89 3.85 -14.87
N ILE A 410 9.14 2.97 -15.83
CA ILE A 410 10.06 3.23 -16.94
C ILE A 410 9.62 4.46 -17.73
N ALA A 411 8.33 4.56 -18.08
CA ALA A 411 7.83 5.70 -18.82
C ALA A 411 8.02 7.02 -18.05
N LEU A 412 7.74 7.02 -16.75
CA LEU A 412 7.96 8.18 -15.88
C LEU A 412 9.45 8.51 -15.70
N GLU A 413 10.34 7.51 -15.60
CA GLU A 413 11.79 7.74 -15.59
C GLU A 413 12.26 8.40 -16.89
N LEU A 414 11.74 7.96 -18.04
CA LEU A 414 12.02 8.57 -19.34
C LEU A 414 11.49 10.02 -19.42
N LEU A 415 10.40 10.33 -18.71
CA LEU A 415 9.89 11.71 -18.53
C LEU A 415 10.69 12.54 -17.51
N GLY A 416 11.73 11.96 -16.90
CA GLY A 416 12.66 12.67 -16.01
C GLY A 416 12.39 12.50 -14.51
N TYR A 417 11.44 11.67 -14.11
CA TYR A 417 11.22 11.36 -12.70
C TYR A 417 12.35 10.47 -12.16
N SER A 418 12.71 10.67 -10.89
CA SER A 418 13.76 9.90 -10.24
C SER A 418 13.23 8.58 -9.67
N LYS A 419 14.10 7.57 -9.54
CA LYS A 419 13.75 6.31 -8.87
C LYS A 419 13.20 6.49 -7.45
N ARG A 420 13.67 7.50 -6.72
CA ARG A 420 13.19 7.79 -5.35
C ARG A 420 11.70 8.16 -5.33
N GLU A 421 11.24 8.82 -6.39
CA GLU A 421 9.85 9.24 -6.57
C GLU A 421 8.95 8.12 -7.08
N LEU A 422 9.50 7.03 -7.63
CA LEU A 422 8.73 5.98 -8.27
C LEU A 422 8.78 4.64 -7.52
N TYR A 423 9.87 4.37 -6.79
CA TYR A 423 10.14 3.07 -6.18
C TYR A 423 9.96 3.10 -4.67
N ASN A 424 9.57 1.95 -4.13
CA ASN A 424 9.63 1.69 -2.70
C ASN A 424 11.10 1.48 -2.31
N PRO A 425 11.65 2.29 -1.39
CA PRO A 425 13.07 2.21 -1.02
C PRO A 425 13.46 0.89 -0.36
N ALA A 426 12.50 0.17 0.28
CA ALA A 426 12.76 -1.09 0.95
C ALA A 426 12.79 -2.28 -0.03
N THR A 427 11.86 -2.32 -0.98
CA THR A 427 11.73 -3.45 -1.92
C THR A 427 12.43 -3.21 -3.25
N ASN A 428 12.87 -1.97 -3.51
CA ASN A 428 13.37 -1.52 -4.82
C ASN A 428 12.42 -1.89 -5.99
N GLN A 429 11.13 -2.00 -5.70
CA GLN A 429 10.09 -2.24 -6.71
C GLN A 429 9.26 -0.96 -6.93
N PRO A 430 8.70 -0.78 -8.14
CA PRO A 430 7.75 0.30 -8.43
C PRO A 430 6.61 0.35 -7.40
N SER A 431 6.32 1.53 -6.87
CA SER A 431 5.28 1.74 -5.86
C SER A 431 4.07 2.42 -6.48
N TRP A 432 2.93 1.74 -6.48
CA TRP A 432 1.68 2.32 -6.99
C TRP A 432 1.27 3.59 -6.25
N ASP A 433 1.44 3.61 -4.92
CA ASP A 433 1.16 4.77 -4.06
C ASP A 433 1.94 6.02 -4.51
N LYS A 434 3.14 5.84 -5.08
CA LYS A 434 3.97 6.93 -5.60
C LYS A 434 3.73 7.24 -7.08
N ILE A 435 3.47 6.22 -7.89
CA ILE A 435 3.27 6.35 -9.34
C ILE A 435 1.90 6.95 -9.68
N SER A 436 0.85 6.53 -8.97
CA SER A 436 -0.54 6.91 -9.27
C SER A 436 -0.76 8.43 -9.34
N PRO A 437 -0.31 9.24 -8.36
CA PRO A 437 -0.47 10.70 -8.42
C PRO A 437 0.22 11.36 -9.63
N LEU A 438 1.32 10.77 -10.13
CA LEU A 438 2.09 11.29 -11.27
C LEU A 438 1.40 11.02 -12.61
N LEU A 439 0.55 9.98 -12.66
CA LEU A 439 -0.31 9.67 -13.79
C LEU A 439 -1.61 10.49 -13.80
N GLY A 440 -1.84 11.32 -12.78
CA GLY A 440 -2.98 12.24 -12.75
C GLY A 440 -2.92 13.26 -13.89
N GLU A 441 -4.08 13.68 -14.39
CA GLU A 441 -4.20 14.52 -15.59
C GLU A 441 -3.29 15.76 -15.55
N ALA A 442 -3.25 16.48 -14.42
CA ALA A 442 -2.46 17.69 -14.30
C ALA A 442 -0.94 17.44 -14.39
N MET A 443 -0.45 16.41 -13.70
CA MET A 443 0.99 16.08 -13.66
C MET A 443 1.44 15.47 -14.98
N LEU A 444 0.66 14.51 -15.50
CA LEU A 444 0.96 13.86 -16.77
C LEU A 444 0.97 14.86 -17.93
N LYS A 445 0.02 15.80 -17.96
CA LYS A 445 -0.03 16.88 -18.95
C LYS A 445 1.19 17.78 -18.89
N ALA A 446 1.59 18.20 -17.69
CA ALA A 446 2.77 19.04 -17.52
C ALA A 446 4.03 18.34 -18.04
N CYS A 447 4.22 17.06 -17.70
CA CYS A 447 5.38 16.28 -18.10
C CYS A 447 5.43 16.00 -19.61
N LEU A 448 4.33 15.55 -20.21
CA LEU A 448 4.31 15.25 -21.65
C LEU A 448 4.49 16.51 -22.50
N ASN A 449 3.91 17.65 -22.11
CA ASN A 449 4.12 18.92 -22.82
C ASN A 449 5.58 19.42 -22.69
N ALA A 450 6.20 19.25 -21.51
CA ALA A 450 7.62 19.56 -21.33
C ALA A 450 8.51 18.66 -22.20
N PHE A 451 8.16 17.37 -22.31
CA PHE A 451 8.84 16.44 -23.19
C PHE A 451 8.66 16.81 -24.67
N GLU A 452 7.45 17.15 -25.11
CA GLU A 452 7.17 17.62 -26.48
C GLU A 452 7.94 18.90 -26.84
N THR A 453 8.06 19.83 -25.88
CA THR A 453 8.90 21.04 -26.04
C THR A 453 10.39 20.67 -26.19
N SER A 454 10.85 19.66 -25.45
CA SER A 454 12.21 19.14 -25.55
C SER A 454 12.48 18.50 -26.92
N LEU A 455 11.52 17.73 -27.45
CA LEU A 455 11.59 17.19 -28.82
C LEU A 455 11.66 18.30 -29.88
N SER A 456 10.86 19.35 -29.72
CA SER A 456 10.89 20.50 -30.62
C SER A 456 12.25 21.19 -30.60
N THR A 457 12.85 21.33 -29.41
CA THR A 457 14.20 21.89 -29.23
C THR A 457 15.26 21.00 -29.88
N MET A 458 15.15 19.67 -29.73
CA MET A 458 16.03 18.71 -30.41
C MET A 458 15.94 18.83 -31.93
N GLY A 459 14.74 19.06 -32.48
CA GLY A 459 14.54 19.32 -33.91
C GLY A 459 15.31 20.57 -34.38
N SER A 460 15.17 21.69 -33.66
CA SER A 460 15.91 22.92 -33.98
C SER A 460 17.43 22.76 -33.87
N LEU A 461 17.91 21.99 -32.88
CA LEU A 461 19.35 21.69 -32.75
C LEU A 461 19.86 20.80 -33.88
N ALA A 462 19.06 19.83 -34.35
CA ALA A 462 19.41 18.98 -35.47
C ALA A 462 19.48 19.76 -36.81
N GLU A 463 18.64 20.78 -36.97
CA GLU A 463 18.73 21.69 -38.12
C GLU A 463 19.98 22.57 -38.08
N ALA A 464 20.41 22.98 -36.88
CA ALA A 464 21.58 23.82 -36.71
C ALA A 464 22.91 23.05 -36.88
N ASP A 465 23.01 21.85 -36.32
CA ASP A 465 24.25 21.07 -36.27
C ASP A 465 24.00 19.57 -36.03
N SER A 466 23.53 18.85 -37.05
CA SER A 466 23.32 17.39 -37.00
C SER A 466 24.54 16.56 -37.38
N ALA A 467 25.61 17.19 -37.86
CA ALA A 467 26.79 16.50 -38.37
C ALA A 467 27.96 16.49 -37.38
N SER A 468 28.06 17.47 -36.47
CA SER A 468 29.13 17.48 -35.48
C SER A 468 28.81 16.61 -34.26
N ALA A 469 29.86 16.07 -33.64
CA ALA A 469 29.74 15.33 -32.39
C ALA A 469 29.20 16.23 -31.26
N THR A 470 29.50 17.53 -31.30
CA THR A 470 29.05 18.51 -30.30
C THR A 470 27.54 18.78 -30.42
N GLY A 471 27.03 18.95 -31.64
CA GLY A 471 25.61 19.15 -31.91
C GLY A 471 24.78 17.93 -31.53
N LEU A 472 25.25 16.71 -31.86
CA LEU A 472 24.58 15.47 -31.49
C LEU A 472 24.57 15.23 -29.96
N ARG A 473 25.65 15.59 -29.26
CA ARG A 473 25.68 15.59 -27.79
C ARG A 473 24.70 16.62 -27.20
N ALA A 474 24.54 17.79 -27.82
CA ALA A 474 23.56 18.78 -27.40
C ALA A 474 22.12 18.26 -27.58
N ILE A 475 21.82 17.62 -28.71
CA ILE A 475 20.53 16.95 -28.97
C ILE A 475 20.28 15.86 -27.92
N ARG A 476 21.30 15.05 -27.60
CA ARG A 476 21.18 13.99 -26.58
C ARG A 476 20.88 14.55 -25.19
N ASN A 477 21.50 15.66 -24.83
CA ASN A 477 21.33 16.33 -23.54
C ASN A 477 19.99 17.07 -23.41
N ALA A 478 19.35 17.42 -24.53
CA ALA A 478 18.01 18.00 -24.54
C ALA A 478 16.93 16.95 -24.19
N LEU A 479 17.23 15.65 -24.33
CA LEU A 479 16.32 14.58 -23.91
C LEU A 479 16.38 14.41 -22.38
N SER A 480 15.23 14.44 -21.71
CA SER A 480 15.13 14.39 -20.23
C SER A 480 15.79 13.15 -19.62
N ALA A 481 15.78 12.02 -20.33
CA ALA A 481 16.33 10.76 -19.85
C ALA A 481 17.85 10.69 -20.02
N ASN A 482 18.58 10.46 -18.93
CA ASN A 482 20.02 10.19 -18.99
C ASN A 482 20.34 8.83 -19.66
N ALA A 483 21.59 8.62 -20.06
CA ALA A 483 22.01 7.39 -20.79
C ALA A 483 21.80 6.10 -19.97
N ALA A 484 22.02 6.16 -18.65
CA ALA A 484 21.82 5.01 -17.77
C ALA A 484 20.34 4.60 -17.67
N VAL A 485 19.43 5.57 -17.59
CA VAL A 485 17.97 5.35 -17.59
C VAL A 485 17.54 4.75 -18.92
N VAL A 486 18.03 5.25 -20.06
CA VAL A 486 17.70 4.68 -21.38
C VAL A 486 18.16 3.22 -21.50
N SER A 487 19.37 2.91 -21.04
CA SER A 487 19.89 1.54 -21.05
C SER A 487 19.08 0.59 -20.17
N GLN A 488 18.70 1.03 -18.97
CA GLN A 488 17.85 0.26 -18.06
C GLN A 488 16.43 0.08 -18.60
N ALA A 489 15.86 1.13 -19.19
CA ALA A 489 14.56 1.10 -19.85
C ALA A 489 14.55 0.10 -21.01
N LYS A 490 15.60 0.09 -21.84
CA LYS A 490 15.75 -0.89 -22.93
C LYS A 490 15.72 -2.32 -22.40
N GLN A 491 16.55 -2.61 -21.40
CA GLN A 491 16.64 -3.94 -20.82
C GLN A 491 15.26 -4.39 -20.31
N ALA A 492 14.65 -3.58 -19.45
CA ALA A 492 13.39 -3.92 -18.83
C ALA A 492 12.23 -4.01 -19.84
N LEU A 493 12.14 -3.13 -20.84
CA LEU A 493 11.11 -3.21 -21.88
C LEU A 493 11.30 -4.42 -22.79
N THR A 494 12.53 -4.88 -23.02
CA THR A 494 12.79 -6.08 -23.83
C THR A 494 12.37 -7.36 -23.10
N GLU A 495 12.43 -7.36 -21.77
CA GLU A 495 11.96 -8.47 -20.92
C GLU A 495 10.43 -8.54 -20.81
N ILE A 496 9.72 -7.46 -21.15
CA ILE A 496 8.26 -7.36 -21.10
C ILE A 496 7.65 -7.83 -22.42
N SER A 497 6.83 -8.88 -22.37
CA SER A 497 6.03 -9.33 -23.51
C SER A 497 4.96 -8.28 -23.84
N LYS A 498 4.93 -7.84 -25.11
CA LYS A 498 3.90 -6.92 -25.59
C LYS A 498 2.48 -7.51 -25.44
N VAL A 499 2.32 -8.82 -25.65
CA VAL A 499 1.00 -9.48 -25.53
C VAL A 499 0.51 -9.45 -24.07
N ASP A 500 1.43 -9.60 -23.13
CA ASP A 500 1.11 -9.60 -21.70
C ASP A 500 0.76 -8.18 -21.22
N ILE A 501 1.45 -7.15 -21.73
CA ILE A 501 1.11 -5.77 -21.38
C ILE A 501 -0.21 -5.31 -22.02
N ASP A 502 -0.48 -5.71 -23.27
CA ASP A 502 -1.71 -5.38 -24.00
C ASP A 502 -2.94 -5.97 -23.29
N SER A 503 -2.81 -7.19 -22.76
CA SER A 503 -3.89 -7.83 -21.99
C SER A 503 -4.03 -7.30 -20.56
N ALA A 504 -2.92 -6.89 -19.93
CA ALA A 504 -2.94 -6.42 -18.54
C ALA A 504 -3.43 -4.96 -18.39
N SER A 505 -3.05 -4.06 -19.31
CA SER A 505 -3.46 -2.65 -19.23
C SER A 505 -3.31 -1.92 -20.58
N PRO A 506 -4.42 -1.50 -21.20
CA PRO A 506 -4.42 -0.64 -22.39
C PRO A 506 -3.53 0.59 -22.29
N VAL A 507 -3.57 1.28 -21.15
CA VAL A 507 -2.78 2.50 -20.92
C VAL A 507 -1.29 2.17 -20.81
N ALA A 508 -0.94 1.06 -20.16
CA ALA A 508 0.45 0.62 -20.08
C ALA A 508 1.00 0.22 -21.46
N SER A 509 0.18 -0.38 -22.32
CA SER A 509 0.55 -0.66 -23.71
C SER A 509 0.93 0.62 -24.48
N CYS A 510 0.15 1.70 -24.33
CA CYS A 510 0.49 3.00 -24.93
C CYS A 510 1.86 3.53 -24.45
N PHE A 511 2.11 3.46 -23.14
CA PHE A 511 3.41 3.87 -22.58
C PHE A 511 4.56 2.93 -22.96
N TYR A 512 4.30 1.63 -23.13
CA TYR A 512 5.27 0.65 -23.61
C TYR A 512 5.74 0.99 -25.03
N VAL A 513 4.80 1.20 -25.96
CA VAL A 513 5.11 1.55 -27.35
C VAL A 513 5.83 2.90 -27.44
N TRP A 514 5.39 3.89 -26.65
CA TRP A 514 6.07 5.18 -26.55
C TRP A 514 7.48 5.04 -25.97
N GLY A 515 7.65 4.28 -24.89
CA GLY A 515 8.96 4.04 -24.25
C GLY A 515 9.96 3.40 -25.19
N LEU A 516 9.54 2.42 -26.00
CA LEU A 516 10.38 1.83 -27.05
C LEU A 516 10.83 2.86 -28.08
N ALA A 517 9.95 3.79 -28.49
CA ALA A 517 10.31 4.86 -29.42
C ALA A 517 11.31 5.85 -28.81
N VAL A 518 11.17 6.19 -27.51
CA VAL A 518 12.15 7.02 -26.78
C VAL A 518 13.51 6.34 -26.75
N VAL A 519 13.56 5.05 -26.41
CA VAL A 519 14.80 4.26 -26.38
C VAL A 519 15.45 4.23 -27.76
N ALA A 520 14.70 3.87 -28.81
CA ALA A 520 15.22 3.80 -30.17
C ALA A 520 15.80 5.14 -30.65
N ARG A 521 15.14 6.26 -30.35
CA ARG A 521 15.66 7.59 -30.69
C ARG A 521 16.94 7.91 -29.93
N ALA A 522 16.98 7.64 -28.62
CA ALA A 522 18.14 7.92 -27.79
C ALA A 522 19.37 7.08 -28.22
N GLU A 523 19.17 5.82 -28.60
CA GLU A 523 20.24 4.96 -29.14
C GLU A 523 20.77 5.47 -30.47
N ASN A 524 19.88 5.82 -31.41
CA ASN A 524 20.29 6.34 -32.72
C ASN A 524 21.09 7.65 -32.59
N VAL A 525 20.66 8.57 -31.72
CA VAL A 525 21.41 9.82 -31.48
C VAL A 525 22.78 9.54 -30.84
N THR A 526 22.86 8.57 -29.94
CA THR A 526 24.13 8.20 -29.28
C THR A 526 25.11 7.58 -30.29
N ALA A 527 24.63 6.62 -31.11
CA ALA A 527 25.43 5.98 -32.15
C ALA A 527 25.92 6.99 -33.20
N MET A 528 25.07 7.95 -33.60
CA MET A 528 25.49 9.03 -34.51
C MET A 528 26.56 9.92 -33.87
N ALA A 529 26.43 10.25 -32.58
CA ALA A 529 27.40 11.10 -31.87
C ALA A 529 28.77 10.42 -31.77
N GLU A 530 28.80 9.12 -31.51
CA GLU A 530 30.02 8.31 -31.45
C GLU A 530 30.70 8.22 -32.82
N GLN A 531 29.94 8.01 -33.90
CA GLN A 531 30.48 8.02 -35.26
C GLN A 531 31.01 9.39 -35.68
N ALA A 532 30.27 10.46 -35.38
CA ALA A 532 30.73 11.82 -35.65
C ALA A 532 32.02 12.13 -34.89
N GLN A 533 32.13 11.68 -33.63
CA GLN A 533 33.35 11.82 -32.84
C GLN A 533 34.51 11.06 -33.47
N GLN A 534 34.28 9.81 -33.88
CA GLN A 534 35.31 9.00 -34.52
C GLN A 534 35.79 9.65 -35.82
N ALA A 535 34.88 10.17 -36.65
CA ALA A 535 35.23 10.87 -37.88
C ALA A 535 36.01 12.18 -37.62
N GLU A 536 35.65 12.93 -36.58
CA GLU A 536 36.39 14.12 -36.14
C GLU A 536 37.81 13.75 -35.67
N ASP A 537 37.95 12.67 -34.89
CA ASP A 537 39.24 12.19 -34.38
C ASP A 537 40.14 11.64 -35.51
N GLU A 538 39.57 10.90 -36.46
CA GLU A 538 40.27 10.42 -37.66
C GLU A 538 40.73 11.58 -38.56
N ALA A 539 39.88 12.60 -38.75
CA ALA A 539 40.24 13.79 -39.50
C ALA A 539 41.34 14.60 -38.81
N ALA A 540 41.29 14.71 -37.48
CA ALA A 540 42.33 15.38 -36.69
C ALA A 540 43.66 14.62 -36.75
N ALA A 541 43.62 13.28 -36.67
CA ALA A 541 44.80 12.43 -36.81
C ALA A 541 45.42 12.56 -38.21
N ALA A 542 44.60 12.51 -39.26
CA ALA A 542 45.07 12.69 -40.64
C ALA A 542 45.65 14.08 -40.88
N ALA A 543 45.06 15.13 -40.29
CA ALA A 543 45.61 16.49 -40.36
C ALA A 543 46.95 16.61 -39.61
N ALA A 544 47.09 15.95 -38.46
CA ALA A 544 48.35 15.92 -37.72
C ALA A 544 49.45 15.15 -38.47
N GLU A 545 49.10 14.02 -39.11
CA GLU A 545 50.03 13.26 -39.97
C GLU A 545 50.45 14.08 -41.20
N ALA A 546 49.51 14.78 -41.85
CA ALA A 546 49.82 15.67 -42.96
C ALA A 546 50.71 16.86 -42.55
N ALA A 547 50.49 17.42 -41.36
CA ALA A 547 51.34 18.48 -40.81
C ALA A 547 52.75 17.97 -40.52
N ALA A 548 52.88 16.79 -39.90
CA ALA A 548 54.18 16.17 -39.63
C ALA A 548 54.95 15.87 -40.93
N ALA A 549 54.26 15.36 -41.96
CA ALA A 549 54.86 15.10 -43.27
C ALA A 549 55.32 16.38 -43.98
N SER A 550 54.70 17.53 -43.70
CA SER A 550 55.10 18.82 -44.26
C SER A 550 56.30 19.47 -43.57
N ASP A 551 56.56 19.12 -42.31
CA ASP A 551 57.74 19.61 -41.57
C ASP A 551 59.02 18.83 -41.92
N ASP A 552 58.88 17.58 -42.41
CA ASP A 552 59.99 16.73 -42.85
C ASP A 552 60.40 16.96 -44.33
N ALA A 553 59.62 17.76 -45.09
CA ALA A 553 59.84 18.05 -46.52
C ALA A 553 60.44 19.44 -46.74
#